data_AF-A0A971F2Y6-F1
#
_entry.id   AF-A0A971F2Y6-F1
#
_cell.length_a   1.000
_cell.length_b   1.000
_cell.length_c   1.000
_cell.angle_alpha   90.00
_cell.angle_beta   90.00
_cell.angle_gamma   90.00
#
_symmetry.space_group_name_H-M   'P 1'
#
loop_
_entity.id
_entity.type
_entity.pdbx_description
1 polymer ?
#
loop_
_entity_poly.entity_id
_entity_poly.type
_entity_poly.pdbx_seq_one_letter_code
_entity_poly.pdbx_strand_id
1 'polypeptide(L)'
;MSLTVNLWSRKNGELERFLESYYDVDTLIVDIEEIEQLDEIGGGEWSCVYNRPLEAVDMISAVMDNNDKYQISICVQIDEGQMHIVTQENYNEVIKDIFLLFHNESVIAYN
;
A
#
# COMPACT_ATOMS: atom_id res chain seq x y z
N MET A 1 10.02 -0.87 -12.63
CA MET A 1 9.18 -1.84 -11.91
C MET A 1 8.27 -1.05 -10.96
N SER A 2 7.00 -1.38 -10.88
CA SER A 2 6.04 -0.79 -9.93
C SER A 2 5.59 -1.82 -8.89
N LEU A 3 5.04 -1.34 -7.78
CA LEU A 3 4.44 -2.19 -6.76
C LEU A 3 3.00 -1.76 -6.55
N THR A 4 2.06 -2.67 -6.74
CA THR A 4 0.64 -2.45 -6.45
C THR A 4 0.32 -2.97 -5.06
N VAL A 5 -0.31 -2.13 -4.24
CA VAL A 5 -0.89 -2.52 -2.95
C VAL A 5 -2.40 -2.60 -3.10
N ASN A 6 -2.98 -3.72 -2.69
CA ASN A 6 -4.43 -3.88 -2.64
C ASN A 6 -4.86 -4.09 -1.19
N LEU A 7 -5.87 -3.35 -0.77
CA LEU A 7 -6.51 -3.43 0.53
C LEU A 7 -7.96 -3.83 0.35
N TRP A 8 -8.48 -4.65 1.27
CA TRP A 8 -9.91 -4.92 1.33
C TRP A 8 -10.38 -5.20 2.75
N SER A 9 -11.66 -4.92 3.00
CA SER A 9 -12.33 -5.22 4.24
C SER A 9 -13.73 -5.78 3.98
N ARG A 10 -14.11 -6.79 4.76
CA ARG A 10 -15.50 -7.30 4.78
C ARG A 10 -16.41 -6.51 5.72
N LYS A 11 -15.85 -5.59 6.51
CA LYS A 11 -16.59 -4.76 7.45
C LYS A 11 -16.86 -3.42 6.78
N ASN A 12 -18.14 -3.16 6.50
CA ASN A 12 -18.59 -1.93 5.84
C ASN A 12 -18.07 -0.69 6.57
N GLY A 13 -17.49 0.26 5.82
CA GLY A 13 -16.96 1.51 6.36
C GLY A 13 -15.59 1.39 7.05
N GLU A 14 -15.02 0.17 7.16
CA GLU A 14 -13.76 -0.03 7.89
C GLU A 14 -12.56 0.46 7.10
N LEU A 15 -12.57 0.23 5.78
CA LEU A 15 -11.49 0.64 4.89
C LEU A 15 -11.50 2.16 4.74
N GLU A 16 -12.68 2.75 4.57
CA GLU A 16 -12.88 4.20 4.51
C GLU A 16 -12.38 4.88 5.79
N ARG A 17 -12.76 4.36 6.97
CA ARG A 17 -12.29 4.88 8.26
C ARG A 17 -10.76 4.80 8.42
N PHE A 18 -10.14 3.76 7.88
CA PHE A 18 -8.67 3.65 7.89
C PHE A 18 -8.04 4.66 6.96
N LEU A 19 -8.48 4.74 5.70
CA LEU A 19 -7.92 5.65 4.70
C LEU A 19 -8.08 7.12 5.11
N GLU A 20 -9.25 7.50 5.65
CA GLU A 20 -9.48 8.84 6.23
C GLU A 20 -8.48 9.15 7.36
N SER A 21 -8.20 8.16 8.22
CA SER A 21 -7.23 8.33 9.31
C SER A 21 -5.79 8.32 8.84
N TYR A 22 -5.47 7.62 7.76
CA TYR A 22 -4.11 7.50 7.23
C TYR A 22 -3.69 8.78 6.49
N TYR A 23 -4.59 9.34 5.68
CA TYR A 23 -4.32 10.55 4.90
C TYR A 23 -4.56 11.86 5.66
N ASP A 24 -5.08 11.79 6.89
CA ASP A 24 -5.44 12.91 7.77
C ASP A 24 -6.32 13.96 7.06
N VAL A 25 -7.63 13.86 7.27
CA VAL A 25 -8.68 14.55 6.49
C VAL A 25 -8.54 16.09 6.43
N ASP A 26 -7.81 16.71 7.35
CA ASP A 26 -7.53 18.16 7.29
C ASP A 26 -6.51 18.55 6.19
N THR A 27 -5.83 17.58 5.58
CA THR A 27 -4.86 17.73 4.49
C THR A 27 -5.40 17.30 3.12
N LEU A 28 -6.66 16.86 3.03
CA LEU A 28 -7.32 16.32 1.83
C LEU A 28 -7.59 17.34 0.69
N ILE A 29 -6.98 18.53 0.74
CA ILE A 29 -7.00 19.53 -0.35
C ILE A 29 -5.57 19.82 -0.81
N VAL A 30 -4.78 18.79 -1.13
CA VAL A 30 -3.53 19.00 -1.89
C VAL A 30 -3.34 17.82 -2.86
N ASP A 31 -3.56 18.10 -4.14
CA ASP A 31 -2.92 17.50 -5.30
C ASP A 31 -2.80 15.97 -5.34
N ILE A 32 -3.95 15.31 -5.57
CA ILE A 32 -4.01 13.91 -6.01
C ILE A 32 -3.63 13.79 -7.51
N GLU A 33 -2.54 14.45 -7.93
CA GLU A 33 -2.04 14.43 -9.33
C GLU A 33 -0.80 13.52 -9.52
N GLU A 34 -0.17 13.03 -8.44
CA GLU A 34 1.02 12.16 -8.53
C GLU A 34 0.75 10.66 -8.32
N ILE A 35 -0.46 10.28 -7.93
CA ILE A 35 -0.90 8.87 -7.91
C ILE A 35 -1.74 8.66 -9.16
N GLU A 36 -1.35 7.74 -10.04
CA GLU A 36 -2.21 7.27 -11.13
C GLU A 36 -3.41 6.53 -10.48
N GLN A 37 -4.42 7.31 -10.07
CA GLN A 37 -5.64 6.86 -9.42
C GLN A 37 -6.35 5.84 -10.32
N LEU A 38 -6.32 4.57 -9.91
CA LEU A 38 -7.44 3.66 -10.11
C LEU A 38 -8.21 3.61 -8.77
N ASP A 39 -8.77 4.76 -8.39
CA ASP A 39 -9.64 4.92 -7.23
C ASP A 39 -11.01 4.27 -7.51
N GLU A 40 -11.06 2.94 -7.57
CA GLU A 40 -12.31 2.22 -7.33
C GLU A 40 -12.39 1.88 -5.84
N ILE A 41 -12.72 2.88 -5.02
CA ILE A 41 -13.30 2.61 -3.69
C ILE A 41 -14.73 2.12 -3.93
N GLY A 42 -14.86 0.83 -4.20
CA GLY A 42 -16.12 0.16 -4.47
C GLY A 42 -16.21 -1.10 -3.64
N GLY A 43 -17.23 -1.21 -2.78
CA GLY A 43 -17.52 -2.47 -2.10
C GLY A 43 -16.53 -2.90 -1.01
N GLY A 44 -15.73 -1.98 -0.45
CA GLY A 44 -14.78 -2.28 0.62
C GLY A 44 -13.39 -2.71 0.12
N GLU A 45 -13.01 -2.30 -1.09
CA GLU A 45 -11.71 -2.55 -1.72
C GLU A 45 -11.03 -1.21 -2.08
N TRP A 46 -9.70 -1.21 -2.11
CA TRP A 46 -8.87 -0.07 -2.53
C TRP A 46 -7.57 -0.60 -3.13
N SER A 47 -7.05 0.07 -4.15
CA SER A 47 -5.79 -0.30 -4.82
C SER A 47 -4.98 0.95 -5.16
N CYS A 48 -3.66 0.86 -5.03
CA CYS A 48 -2.74 1.92 -5.44
C CYS A 48 -1.49 1.33 -6.07
N VAL A 49 -1.09 1.89 -7.20
CA VAL A 49 0.15 1.55 -7.90
C VAL A 49 1.24 2.54 -7.50
N TYR A 50 2.30 2.03 -6.89
CA TYR A 50 3.46 2.80 -6.49
C TYR A 50 4.56 2.67 -7.57
N ASN A 51 4.74 3.73 -8.35
CA ASN A 51 5.87 3.86 -9.29
C ASN A 51 7.21 4.03 -8.56
N ARG A 52 7.17 4.36 -7.27
CA ARG A 52 8.30 4.33 -6.34
C ARG A 52 8.00 3.31 -5.24
N PRO A 53 8.30 2.01 -5.44
CA PRO A 53 7.87 0.93 -4.54
C PRO A 53 8.26 1.08 -3.06
N LEU A 54 9.33 1.82 -2.77
CA LEU A 54 9.75 2.09 -1.38
C LEU A 54 8.71 2.94 -0.63
N GLU A 55 7.92 3.78 -1.31
CA GLU A 55 6.86 4.59 -0.70
C GLU A 55 5.67 3.74 -0.24
N ALA A 56 5.47 2.56 -0.85
CA ALA A 56 4.42 1.63 -0.43
C ALA A 56 4.66 1.04 0.97
N VAL A 57 5.91 1.07 1.46
CA VAL A 57 6.27 0.58 2.80
C VAL A 57 5.49 1.31 3.88
N ASP A 58 5.22 2.61 3.70
CA ASP A 58 4.46 3.41 4.67
C ASP A 58 3.03 2.89 4.82
N MET A 59 2.35 2.62 3.69
CA MET A 59 1.00 2.06 3.68
C MET A 59 0.97 0.64 4.28
N ILE A 60 1.90 -0.24 3.86
CA ILE A 60 1.99 -1.61 4.40
C ILE A 60 2.20 -1.57 5.91
N SER A 61 3.13 -0.75 6.38
CA SER A 61 3.45 -0.62 7.81
C SER A 61 2.26 -0.07 8.59
N ALA A 62 1.58 0.96 8.09
CA ALA A 62 0.42 1.54 8.76
C ALA A 62 -0.75 0.56 8.92
N VAL A 63 -1.03 -0.26 7.90
CA VAL A 63 -2.05 -1.33 7.99
C VAL A 63 -1.64 -2.38 9.03
N MET A 64 -0.36 -2.79 9.04
CA MET A 64 0.14 -3.80 9.98
C MET A 64 0.19 -3.31 11.42
N ASP A 65 0.64 -2.08 11.65
CA ASP A 65 0.75 -1.47 12.98
C ASP A 65 -0.61 -1.21 13.64
N ASN A 66 -1.68 -1.18 12.85
CA ASN A 66 -3.04 -0.92 13.33
C ASN A 66 -4.00 -2.10 13.06
N ASN A 67 -3.48 -3.31 12.90
CA ASN A 67 -4.30 -4.50 12.63
C ASN A 67 -5.25 -4.86 13.80
N ASP A 68 -4.97 -4.35 15.00
CA ASP A 68 -5.77 -4.52 16.21
C ASP A 68 -7.00 -3.58 16.20
N LYS A 69 -6.91 -2.47 15.47
CA LYS A 69 -7.94 -1.44 15.35
C LYS A 69 -8.78 -1.57 14.08
N TYR A 70 -8.18 -2.01 12.98
CA TYR A 70 -8.82 -2.10 11.67
C TYR A 70 -8.76 -3.52 11.13
N GLN A 71 -9.92 -4.03 10.70
CA GLN A 71 -10.01 -5.34 10.07
C GLN A 71 -9.78 -5.23 8.55
N ILE A 72 -8.52 -5.03 8.15
CA ILE A 72 -8.12 -4.87 6.75
C ILE A 72 -7.19 -6.01 6.34
N SER A 73 -7.46 -6.59 5.19
CA SER A 73 -6.56 -7.51 4.50
C SER A 73 -5.75 -6.77 3.46
N ILE A 74 -4.51 -7.20 3.25
CA ILE A 74 -3.56 -6.56 2.34
C ILE A 74 -2.84 -7.61 1.48
N CYS A 75 -2.64 -7.29 0.21
CA CYS A 75 -1.69 -7.98 -0.64
C CYS A 75 -0.88 -7.00 -1.48
N VAL A 76 0.30 -7.45 -1.91
CA VAL A 76 1.19 -6.69 -2.77
C VAL A 76 1.49 -7.45 -4.05
N GLN A 77 1.73 -6.74 -5.14
CA GLN A 77 2.05 -7.30 -6.44
C GLN A 77 3.14 -6.46 -7.09
N ILE A 78 4.21 -7.09 -7.57
CA ILE A 78 5.27 -6.41 -8.32
C ILE A 78 4.93 -6.51 -9.82
N ASP A 79 4.85 -5.37 -10.50
CA ASP A 79 4.37 -5.26 -11.89
C ASP A 79 3.08 -6.09 -12.08
N GLU A 80 3.03 -6.95 -13.10
CA GLU A 80 1.91 -7.88 -13.36
C GLU A 80 2.17 -9.29 -12.77
N GLY A 81 3.04 -9.38 -11.76
CA GLY A 81 3.45 -10.63 -11.13
C GLY A 81 2.40 -11.29 -10.25
N GLN A 82 2.80 -12.24 -9.42
CA GLN A 82 1.89 -12.88 -8.47
C GLN A 82 1.55 -11.95 -7.30
N MET A 83 0.28 -11.95 -6.87
CA MET A 83 -0.14 -11.30 -5.63
C MET A 83 0.35 -12.07 -4.41
N HIS A 84 0.93 -11.36 -3.46
CA HIS A 84 1.47 -11.89 -2.21
C HIS A 84 0.70 -11.30 -1.03
N ILE A 85 0.06 -12.16 -0.23
CA ILE A 85 -0.68 -11.73 0.97
C ILE A 85 0.31 -11.34 2.06
N VAL A 86 0.10 -10.16 2.66
CA VAL A 86 0.89 -9.67 3.78
C VAL A 86 0.14 -9.95 5.08
N THR A 87 0.84 -10.53 6.06
CA THR A 87 0.33 -10.92 7.37
C THR A 87 1.26 -10.45 8.48
N GLN A 88 0.79 -10.50 9.73
CA GLN A 88 1.60 -10.14 10.90
C GLN A 88 2.88 -10.98 11.03
N GLU A 89 2.88 -12.20 10.52
CA GLU A 89 4.02 -13.10 10.58
C GLU A 89 5.05 -12.81 9.49
N ASN A 90 4.66 -12.18 8.37
CA ASN A 90 5.52 -12.03 7.20
C ASN A 90 5.83 -10.58 6.80
N TYR A 91 5.13 -9.57 7.34
CA TYR A 91 5.26 -8.19 6.85
C TYR A 91 6.68 -7.63 6.94
N ASN A 92 7.44 -8.01 7.98
CA ASN A 92 8.84 -7.60 8.11
C ASN A 92 9.73 -8.16 6.98
N GLU A 93 9.52 -9.42 6.57
CA GLU A 93 10.26 -9.99 5.45
C GLU A 93 9.80 -9.37 4.12
N VAL A 94 8.50 -9.12 3.94
CA VAL A 94 7.98 -8.42 2.75
C VAL A 94 8.61 -7.03 2.61
N ILE A 95 8.66 -6.24 3.68
CA ILE A 95 9.29 -4.90 3.67
C ILE A 95 10.78 -5.02 3.33
N LYS A 96 11.48 -5.97 3.95
CA LYS A 96 12.91 -6.21 3.68
C LYS A 96 13.16 -6.61 2.22
N ASP A 97 12.30 -7.43 1.63
CA ASP A 97 12.38 -7.83 0.23
C ASP A 97 12.13 -6.64 -0.71
N ILE A 98 11.15 -5.78 -0.38
CA ILE A 98 10.92 -4.50 -1.10
C ILE A 98 12.20 -3.65 -1.07
N PHE A 99 12.84 -3.47 0.08
CA PHE A 99 14.12 -2.75 0.15
C PHE A 99 15.22 -3.45 -0.66
N LEU A 100 15.37 -4.76 -0.57
CA LEU A 100 16.40 -5.49 -1.30
C LEU A 100 16.27 -5.34 -2.82
N LEU A 101 15.04 -5.40 -3.32
CA LEU A 101 14.73 -5.28 -4.74
C LEU A 101 14.90 -3.83 -5.23
N PHE A 102 14.29 -2.86 -4.56
CA PHE A 102 14.15 -1.50 -5.11
C PHE A 102 15.19 -0.49 -4.62
N HIS A 103 15.89 -0.74 -3.51
CA HIS A 103 17.01 0.10 -3.08
C HIS A 103 18.19 0.01 -4.05
N ASN A 104 18.43 -1.15 -4.63
CA ASN A 104 19.53 -1.35 -5.58
C ASN A 104 19.21 -0.82 -6.99
N GLU A 105 17.95 -0.86 -7.42
CA GLU A 105 17.54 -0.27 -8.71
C GLU A 105 17.76 1.24 -8.75
N SER A 106 17.48 1.93 -7.64
CA SER A 106 17.67 3.37 -7.53
C SER A 106 19.15 3.76 -7.56
N VAL A 107 20.09 2.86 -7.27
CA VAL A 107 21.54 3.09 -7.43
C VAL A 107 22.00 2.90 -8.88
N ILE A 108 21.34 2.03 -9.66
CA ILE A 108 21.72 1.74 -11.05
C ILE A 108 21.19 2.80 -12.02
N ALA A 109 20.03 3.42 -11.74
CA ALA A 109 19.39 4.39 -12.64
C ALA A 109 20.12 5.75 -12.80
N TYR A 110 21.15 6.04 -11.99
CA TYR A 110 21.93 7.27 -12.05
C TYR A 110 23.30 7.15 -12.76
N ASN A 111 23.57 6.05 -13.48
CA ASN A 111 24.82 5.86 -14.24
C ASN A 111 24.61 5.84 -15.76
#